data_AF-A0A7C4E2P4-F1
#
_entry.id   AF-A0A7C4E2P4-F1
#
_cell.length_a   1.000
_cell.length_b   1.000
_cell.length_c   1.000
_cell.angle_alpha   90.00
_cell.angle_beta   90.00
_cell.angle_gamma   90.00
#
_symmetry.space_group_name_H-M   'P 1'
#
loop_
_entity.id
_entity.type
_entity.pdbx_description
1 polymer ?
#
loop_
_entity_poly.entity_id
_entity_poly.type
_entity_poly.pdbx_seq_one_letter_code
_entity_poly.pdbx_strand_id
1 'polypeptide(L)'
;MNQKTDCIVSYRNVKYTRIEVSKDKIKIVVPEGTSNLYVEELIKSRKNWIEEKINYFATLENIAEKLPTYEHENLEDLVSSIINECSEVLKVKPNTISFRKMKKWGSCNPSRMKINFSKNLKFLPTHLIRYVVIHELCHLIEPRHHKKFWKLVSSLDPNYKENKKLLLCYSIKLKLT
;
A
#
# COMPACT_ATOMS: atom_id res chain seq x y z
N MET A 1 -19.42 12.63 -16.08
CA MET A 1 -18.24 12.64 -16.96
C MET A 1 -17.74 11.21 -17.09
N ASN A 2 -17.97 10.57 -18.25
CA ASN A 2 -17.41 9.26 -18.54
C ASN A 2 -15.89 9.40 -18.71
N GLN A 3 -15.12 9.18 -17.63
CA GLN A 3 -13.69 8.98 -17.77
C GLN A 3 -13.49 7.72 -18.61
N LYS A 4 -12.93 7.90 -19.80
CA LYS A 4 -12.54 6.81 -20.68
C LYS A 4 -11.33 6.15 -20.03
N THR A 5 -11.54 5.08 -19.26
CA THR A 5 -10.44 4.33 -18.65
C THR A 5 -9.76 3.51 -19.75
N ASP A 6 -8.48 3.74 -19.98
CA ASP A 6 -7.75 3.05 -21.04
C ASP A 6 -7.45 1.60 -20.63
N CYS A 7 -7.99 0.64 -21.40
CA CYS A 7 -7.70 -0.77 -21.20
C CYS A 7 -6.50 -1.18 -22.06
N ILE A 8 -5.39 -1.53 -21.40
CA ILE A 8 -4.13 -1.94 -22.03
C ILE A 8 -3.93 -3.43 -21.77
N VAL A 9 -3.93 -4.21 -22.84
CA VAL A 9 -3.60 -5.64 -22.80
C VAL A 9 -2.13 -5.82 -23.19
N SER A 10 -1.38 -6.60 -22.41
CA SER A 10 0.02 -6.90 -22.69
C SER A 10 0.30 -8.40 -22.55
N TYR A 11 0.95 -8.96 -23.56
CA TYR A 11 1.39 -10.36 -23.59
C TYR A 11 2.82 -10.42 -23.07
N ARG A 12 3.05 -11.24 -22.05
CA ARG A 12 4.34 -11.34 -21.37
C ARG A 12 4.60 -12.79 -20.97
N ASN A 13 5.87 -13.13 -20.79
CA ASN A 13 6.28 -14.38 -20.15
C ASN A 13 5.88 -14.41 -18.65
N VAL A 14 4.59 -14.67 -18.39
CA VAL A 14 4.00 -14.83 -17.07
C VAL A 14 3.19 -16.12 -17.01
N LYS A 15 3.19 -16.78 -15.86
CA LYS A 15 2.43 -18.03 -15.66
C LYS A 15 0.92 -17.82 -15.54
N TYR A 16 0.49 -16.65 -15.07
CA TYR A 16 -0.91 -16.36 -14.75
C TYR A 16 -1.30 -14.96 -15.19
N THR A 17 -2.55 -14.82 -15.62
CA THR A 17 -3.14 -13.52 -15.96
C THR A 17 -3.25 -12.62 -14.73
N ARG A 18 -2.94 -11.34 -14.91
CA ARG A 18 -3.06 -10.31 -13.87
C ARG A 18 -3.89 -9.16 -14.41
N ILE A 19 -4.89 -8.73 -13.64
CA ILE A 19 -5.69 -7.54 -13.94
C ILE A 19 -5.39 -6.51 -12.85
N GLU A 20 -4.83 -5.39 -13.27
CA GLU A 20 -4.50 -4.25 -12.41
C GLU A 20 -5.40 -3.08 -12.81
N VAL A 21 -6.32 -2.71 -11.94
CA VAL A 21 -7.18 -1.53 -12.13
C VAL A 21 -6.58 -0.38 -11.32
N SER A 22 -6.42 0.76 -11.96
CA SER A 22 -6.01 2.02 -11.32
C SER A 22 -6.85 3.17 -11.89
N LYS A 23 -6.57 4.39 -11.45
CA LYS A 23 -7.32 5.61 -11.81
C LYS A 23 -7.68 5.69 -13.30
N ASP A 24 -6.67 5.71 -14.17
CA ASP A 24 -6.87 6.01 -15.60
C ASP A 24 -6.68 4.80 -16.50
N LYS A 25 -6.22 3.68 -15.94
CA LYS A 25 -5.81 2.51 -16.71
C LYS A 25 -6.26 1.20 -16.08
N ILE A 26 -6.75 0.33 -16.93
CA ILE A 26 -6.90 -1.11 -16.67
C ILE A 26 -5.76 -1.78 -17.40
N LYS A 27 -4.84 -2.38 -16.67
CA LYS A 27 -3.73 -3.15 -17.25
C LYS A 27 -4.02 -4.63 -17.10
N ILE A 28 -4.06 -5.32 -18.22
CA ILE A 28 -4.26 -6.77 -18.28
C ILE A 28 -2.96 -7.37 -18.80
N VAL A 29 -2.31 -8.19 -17.98
CA VAL A 29 -1.09 -8.93 -18.35
C VAL A 29 -1.47 -10.39 -18.52
N VAL A 30 -1.31 -10.93 -19.73
CA VAL A 30 -1.63 -12.33 -20.06
C VAL A 30 -0.37 -13.10 -20.49
N PRO A 31 -0.34 -14.44 -20.32
CA PRO A 31 0.71 -15.27 -20.87
C PRO A 31 0.86 -15.09 -22.39
N GLU A 32 2.07 -15.24 -22.89
CA GLU A 32 2.32 -15.32 -24.33
C GLU A 32 1.51 -16.47 -24.97
N GLY A 33 1.01 -16.24 -26.19
CA GLY A 33 0.16 -17.21 -26.90
C GLY A 33 -1.31 -17.24 -26.47
N THR A 34 -1.72 -16.40 -25.50
CA THR A 34 -3.14 -16.26 -25.13
C THR A 34 -3.96 -15.73 -26.32
N SER A 35 -5.13 -16.31 -26.61
CA SER A 35 -5.97 -15.85 -27.72
C SER A 35 -6.70 -14.54 -27.39
N ASN A 36 -6.95 -13.71 -28.40
CA ASN A 36 -7.71 -12.47 -28.22
C ASN A 36 -9.14 -12.73 -27.73
N LEU A 37 -9.77 -13.81 -28.22
CA LEU A 37 -11.11 -14.23 -27.79
C LEU A 37 -11.16 -14.50 -26.28
N TYR A 38 -10.16 -15.20 -25.74
CA TYR A 38 -10.06 -15.44 -24.30
C TYR A 38 -9.91 -14.14 -23.51
N VAL A 39 -9.14 -13.17 -24.02
CA VAL A 39 -8.98 -11.86 -23.38
C VAL A 39 -10.32 -11.11 -23.34
N GLU A 40 -11.08 -11.13 -24.43
CA GLU A 40 -12.41 -10.49 -24.50
C GLU A 40 -13.40 -11.14 -23.51
N GLU A 41 -13.46 -12.47 -23.47
CA GLU A 41 -14.29 -13.22 -22.52
C GLU A 41 -13.90 -12.95 -21.06
N LEU A 42 -12.60 -12.84 -20.79
CA LEU A 42 -12.08 -12.50 -19.47
C LEU A 42 -12.51 -11.09 -19.05
N ILE A 43 -12.38 -10.10 -19.94
CA ILE A 43 -12.83 -8.73 -19.67
C ILE A 43 -14.33 -8.71 -19.40
N LYS A 44 -15.11 -9.40 -20.22
CA LYS A 44 -16.57 -9.48 -20.08
C LYS A 44 -16.97 -10.12 -18.74
N SER A 45 -16.36 -11.24 -18.38
CA SER A 45 -16.65 -11.94 -17.11
C SER A 45 -16.20 -11.15 -15.87
N ARG A 46 -15.24 -10.23 -16.00
CA ARG A 46 -14.74 -9.39 -14.91
C ARG A 46 -15.30 -7.98 -14.91
N LYS A 47 -16.20 -7.63 -15.84
CA LYS A 47 -16.72 -6.28 -16.04
C LYS A 47 -17.20 -5.62 -14.73
N ASN A 48 -18.12 -6.26 -14.01
CA ASN A 48 -18.67 -5.69 -12.77
C ASN A 48 -17.57 -5.44 -11.72
N TRP A 49 -16.63 -6.39 -11.56
CA TRP A 49 -15.50 -6.22 -10.64
C TRP A 49 -14.57 -5.08 -11.06
N ILE A 50 -14.35 -4.88 -12.37
CA ILE A 50 -13.56 -3.76 -12.90
C ILE A 50 -14.28 -2.44 -12.60
N GLU A 51 -15.59 -2.34 -12.88
CA GLU A 51 -16.40 -1.16 -12.63
C GLU A 51 -16.43 -0.78 -11.14
N GLU A 52 -16.63 -1.76 -10.26
CA GLU A 52 -16.54 -1.57 -8.81
C GLU A 52 -15.17 -1.02 -8.39
N LYS A 53 -14.09 -1.53 -9.00
CA LYS A 53 -12.74 -1.05 -8.70
C LYS A 53 -12.49 0.37 -9.19
N ILE A 54 -12.99 0.73 -10.37
CA ILE A 54 -12.91 2.10 -10.88
C ILE A 54 -13.62 3.05 -9.92
N ASN A 55 -14.86 2.74 -9.55
CA ASN A 55 -15.66 3.55 -8.61
C ASN A 55 -14.97 3.66 -7.24
N TYR A 56 -14.38 2.57 -6.76
CA TYR A 56 -13.59 2.56 -5.54
C TYR A 56 -12.40 3.52 -5.62
N PHE A 57 -11.61 3.48 -6.69
CA PHE A 57 -10.48 4.40 -6.87
C PHE A 57 -10.94 5.86 -7.00
N ALA A 58 -11.99 6.14 -7.78
CA ALA A 58 -12.58 7.47 -7.89
C ALA A 58 -12.99 8.04 -6.51
N THR A 59 -13.57 7.18 -5.64
CA THR A 59 -13.89 7.56 -4.25
C THR A 59 -12.63 7.91 -3.45
N LEU A 60 -11.56 7.14 -3.59
CA LEU A 60 -10.30 7.42 -2.88
C LEU A 60 -9.67 8.74 -3.35
N GLU A 61 -9.78 9.09 -4.63
CA GLU A 61 -9.29 10.36 -5.16
C GLU A 61 -10.01 11.55 -4.55
N ASN A 62 -11.34 11.48 -4.49
CA ASN A 62 -12.14 12.55 -3.90
C ASN A 62 -11.78 12.77 -2.41
N ILE A 63 -11.47 11.67 -1.69
CA ILE A 63 -10.95 11.76 -0.33
C ILE A 63 -9.55 12.39 -0.34
N ALA A 64 -8.64 11.90 -1.19
CA ALA A 64 -7.25 12.34 -1.27
C ALA A 64 -7.09 13.85 -1.56
N GLU A 65 -7.96 14.41 -2.39
CA GLU A 65 -8.01 15.85 -2.70
C GLU A 65 -8.29 16.68 -1.43
N LYS A 66 -9.21 16.20 -0.59
CA LYS A 66 -9.66 16.89 0.63
C LYS A 66 -8.75 16.67 1.84
N LEU A 67 -7.83 15.70 1.79
CA LEU A 67 -6.96 15.40 2.92
C LEU A 67 -6.00 16.57 3.20
N PRO A 68 -5.80 16.97 4.47
CA PRO A 68 -4.77 17.92 4.82
C PRO A 68 -3.37 17.33 4.60
N THR A 69 -2.40 18.19 4.31
CA THR A 69 -0.98 17.84 4.31
C THR A 69 -0.38 18.26 5.64
N TYR A 70 0.42 17.40 6.24
CA TYR A 70 1.15 17.70 7.47
C TYR A 70 2.61 18.04 7.14
N GLU A 71 3.34 18.61 8.10
CA GLU A 71 4.78 18.72 8.00
C GLU A 71 5.38 18.50 9.39
N HIS A 72 6.10 17.39 9.54
CA HIS A 72 6.82 17.04 10.77
C HIS A 72 8.30 17.37 10.59
N GLU A 73 8.81 18.34 11.36
CA GLU A 73 10.23 18.67 11.39
C GLU A 73 11.05 17.54 12.05
N ASN A 74 10.51 16.91 13.09
CA ASN A 74 11.19 15.86 13.87
C ASN A 74 10.63 14.46 13.58
N LEU A 75 10.52 14.09 12.30
CA LEU A 75 10.00 12.78 11.88
C LEU A 75 10.77 11.60 12.51
N GLU A 76 12.10 11.70 12.58
CA GLU A 76 12.95 10.60 13.06
C GLU A 76 12.73 10.32 14.55
N ASP A 77 12.59 11.36 15.37
CA ASP A 77 12.30 11.25 16.80
C ASP A 77 10.89 10.67 17.03
N LEU A 78 9.90 11.15 16.27
CA LEU A 78 8.53 10.64 16.33
C LEU A 78 8.50 9.14 16.01
N VAL A 79 9.15 8.73 14.92
CA VAL A 79 9.24 7.31 14.53
C VAL A 79 9.98 6.51 15.60
N SER A 80 11.09 7.04 16.14
CA SER A 80 11.87 6.36 17.19
C SER A 80 11.06 6.15 18.46
N SER A 81 10.29 7.15 18.88
CA SER A 81 9.37 7.05 20.03
C SER A 81 8.33 5.94 19.83
N ILE A 82 7.70 5.90 18.65
CA ILE A 82 6.71 4.87 18.32
C ILE A 82 7.35 3.48 18.27
N ILE A 83 8.56 3.37 17.71
CA ILE A 83 9.29 2.10 17.66
C ILE A 83 9.56 1.59 19.07
N ASN A 84 10.02 2.44 19.98
CA ASN A 84 10.30 2.01 21.35
C ASN A 84 9.05 1.45 22.03
N GLU A 85 7.94 2.19 21.97
CA GLU A 85 6.65 1.76 22.54
C GLU A 85 6.17 0.42 21.94
N CYS A 86 6.15 0.30 20.60
CA CYS A 86 5.66 -0.92 19.95
C CYS A 86 6.61 -2.11 20.11
N SER A 87 7.92 -1.87 20.17
CA SER A 87 8.94 -2.92 20.35
C SER A 87 8.82 -3.59 21.72
N GLU A 88 8.46 -2.83 22.76
CA GLU A 88 8.21 -3.36 24.10
C GLU A 88 7.03 -4.31 24.15
N VAL A 89 5.96 -4.01 23.40
CA VAL A 89 4.76 -4.86 23.31
C VAL A 89 5.03 -6.09 22.45
N LEU A 90 5.64 -5.91 21.27
CA LEU A 90 5.91 -6.99 20.32
C LEU A 90 7.11 -7.87 20.70
N LYS A 91 7.93 -7.44 21.66
CA LYS A 91 9.20 -8.09 22.03
C LYS A 91 10.13 -8.30 20.84
N VAL A 92 10.16 -7.33 19.92
CA VAL A 92 11.03 -7.31 18.74
C VAL A 92 11.62 -5.91 18.55
N LYS A 93 12.88 -5.80 18.14
CA LYS A 93 13.52 -4.51 17.87
C LYS A 93 14.34 -4.58 16.58
N PRO A 94 14.25 -3.58 15.67
CA PRO A 94 15.12 -3.53 14.50
C PRO A 94 16.57 -3.22 14.91
N ASN A 95 17.53 -3.83 14.21
CA ASN A 95 18.96 -3.52 14.33
C ASN A 95 19.33 -2.24 13.60
N THR A 96 18.60 -1.91 12.53
CA THR A 96 18.90 -0.75 11.70
C THR A 96 17.63 -0.08 11.22
N ILE A 97 17.56 1.23 11.40
CA ILE A 97 16.50 2.10 10.89
C ILE A 97 17.16 3.10 9.93
N SER A 98 16.54 3.38 8.79
CA SER A 98 16.99 4.46 7.91
C SER A 98 15.85 5.15 7.18
N PHE A 99 16.03 6.42 6.84
CA PHE A 99 15.04 7.24 6.14
C PHE A 99 15.49 7.52 4.71
N ARG A 100 14.67 7.12 3.72
CA ARG A 100 15.03 7.19 2.29
C ARG A 100 13.92 7.83 1.48
N LYS A 101 14.28 8.45 0.35
CA LYS A 101 13.28 8.88 -0.66
C LYS A 101 12.82 7.65 -1.43
N MET A 102 11.58 7.22 -1.20
CA MET A 102 11.03 5.97 -1.76
C MET A 102 9.56 6.15 -2.14
N LYS A 103 9.11 5.39 -3.16
CA LYS A 103 7.70 5.31 -3.54
C LYS A 103 6.84 4.58 -2.50
N LYS A 104 7.40 3.56 -1.85
CA LYS A 104 6.74 2.85 -0.74
C LYS A 104 6.85 3.67 0.55
N TRP A 105 5.89 3.52 1.46
CA TRP A 105 5.91 4.16 2.78
C TRP A 105 6.97 3.57 3.73
N GLY A 106 7.22 2.27 3.60
CA GLY A 106 8.21 1.54 4.37
C GLY A 106 8.68 0.28 3.64
N SER A 107 9.71 -0.34 4.19
CA SER A 107 10.16 -1.67 3.81
C SER A 107 10.91 -2.32 4.97
N CYS A 108 10.74 -3.62 5.12
CA CYS A 108 11.40 -4.42 6.14
C CYS A 108 12.23 -5.54 5.49
N ASN A 109 13.45 -5.75 6.01
CA ASN A 109 14.26 -6.93 5.76
C ASN A 109 14.38 -7.70 7.09
N PRO A 110 13.54 -8.73 7.31
CA PRO A 110 13.49 -9.46 8.57
C PRO A 110 14.80 -10.19 8.88
N SER A 111 15.46 -10.78 7.88
CA SER A 111 16.72 -11.53 8.11
C SER A 111 17.88 -10.63 8.57
N ARG A 112 17.83 -9.34 8.22
CA ARG A 112 18.81 -8.33 8.68
C ARG A 112 18.29 -7.44 9.81
N MET A 113 17.07 -7.69 10.29
CA MET A 113 16.38 -6.82 11.26
C MET A 113 16.41 -5.33 10.86
N LYS A 114 16.27 -5.03 9.56
CA LYS A 114 16.43 -3.68 9.02
C LYS A 114 15.12 -3.13 8.50
N ILE A 115 14.77 -1.91 8.89
CA ILE A 115 13.61 -1.19 8.38
C ILE A 115 14.07 0.08 7.67
N ASN A 116 13.51 0.35 6.50
CA ASN A 116 13.63 1.65 5.85
C ASN A 116 12.27 2.34 5.82
N PHE A 117 12.20 3.57 6.31
CA PHE A 117 11.03 4.41 6.24
C PHE A 117 11.17 5.44 5.11
N SER A 118 10.05 5.83 4.50
CA SER A 118 10.06 6.88 3.50
C SER A 118 10.15 8.25 4.15
N LYS A 119 10.96 9.16 3.58
CA LYS A 119 10.96 10.58 3.97
C LYS A 119 9.60 11.26 3.74
N ASN A 120 8.74 10.69 2.89
CA ASN A 120 7.39 11.21 2.65
C ASN A 120 6.46 11.03 3.86
N LEU A 121 6.83 10.22 4.86
CA LEU A 121 6.03 10.09 6.09
C LEU A 121 5.85 11.42 6.82
N LYS A 122 6.76 12.39 6.62
CA LYS A 122 6.64 13.73 7.21
C LYS A 122 5.37 14.47 6.77
N PHE A 123 4.71 14.03 5.69
CA PHE A 123 3.49 14.63 5.16
C PHE A 123 2.20 13.96 5.66
N LEU A 124 2.32 12.94 6.52
CA LEU A 124 1.20 12.19 7.05
C LEU A 124 0.78 12.70 8.43
N PRO A 125 -0.50 12.55 8.82
CA PRO A 125 -0.89 12.70 10.21
C PRO A 125 -0.20 11.64 11.07
N THR A 126 0.05 11.99 12.35
CA THR A 126 0.79 11.14 13.30
C THR A 126 0.24 9.72 13.41
N HIS A 127 -1.08 9.53 13.38
CA HIS A 127 -1.69 8.20 13.47
C HIS A 127 -1.35 7.30 12.26
N LEU A 128 -1.16 7.87 11.06
CA LEU A 128 -0.73 7.10 9.89
C LEU A 128 0.77 6.82 9.90
N ILE A 129 1.58 7.73 10.44
CA ILE A 129 3.01 7.45 10.70
C ILE A 129 3.10 6.25 11.64
N ARG A 130 2.34 6.27 12.74
CA ARG A 130 2.25 5.15 13.68
C ARG A 130 1.83 3.84 13.02
N TYR A 131 0.78 3.87 12.19
CA TYR A 131 0.35 2.69 11.44
C TYR A 131 1.46 2.12 10.55
N VAL A 132 2.22 2.97 9.83
CA VAL A 132 3.36 2.52 9.01
C VAL A 132 4.45 1.89 9.88
N VAL A 133 4.78 2.49 11.02
CA VAL A 133 5.77 1.93 11.95
C VAL A 133 5.34 0.55 12.47
N ILE A 134 4.09 0.42 12.92
CA ILE A 134 3.50 -0.86 13.36
C ILE A 134 3.59 -1.90 12.24
N HIS A 135 3.24 -1.51 11.01
CA HIS A 135 3.27 -2.38 9.83
C HIS A 135 4.67 -2.97 9.59
N GLU A 136 5.70 -2.13 9.58
CA GLU A 136 7.07 -2.57 9.32
C GLU A 136 7.67 -3.36 10.48
N LEU A 137 7.31 -3.05 11.73
CA LEU A 137 7.71 -3.86 12.90
C LEU A 137 7.07 -5.25 12.87
N CYS A 138 5.79 -5.35 12.49
CA CYS A 138 5.12 -6.64 12.36
C CYS A 138 5.80 -7.54 11.33
N HIS A 139 6.39 -6.98 10.26
CA HIS A 139 7.16 -7.74 9.27
C HIS A 139 8.41 -8.42 9.85
N LEU A 140 8.98 -7.90 10.94
CA LEU A 140 10.10 -8.56 11.62
C LEU A 140 9.69 -9.91 12.22
N ILE A 141 8.40 -10.10 12.55
CA ILE A 141 7.85 -11.31 13.17
C ILE A 141 7.16 -12.20 12.13
N GLU A 142 6.37 -11.60 11.25
CA GLU A 142 5.62 -12.30 10.20
C GLU A 142 5.82 -11.56 8.86
N PRO A 143 6.74 -12.03 8.00
CA PRO A 143 7.11 -11.30 6.77
C PRO A 143 6.01 -11.20 5.70
N ARG A 144 4.94 -11.99 5.83
CA ARG A 144 3.86 -12.09 4.84
C ARG A 144 2.55 -11.61 5.45
N HIS A 145 1.72 -10.93 4.67
CA HIS A 145 0.42 -10.38 5.11
C HIS A 145 -0.68 -11.43 5.34
N HIS A 146 -0.36 -12.56 5.97
CA HIS A 146 -1.31 -13.62 6.34
C HIS A 146 -2.10 -13.26 7.61
N LYS A 147 -2.98 -14.17 8.05
CA LYS A 147 -3.84 -13.98 9.24
C LYS A 147 -3.04 -13.58 10.49
N LYS A 148 -1.86 -14.17 10.70
CA LYS A 148 -0.99 -13.86 11.85
C LYS A 148 -0.48 -12.42 11.80
N PHE A 149 -0.04 -11.94 10.64
CA PHE A 149 0.40 -10.55 10.46
C PHE A 149 -0.72 -9.56 10.83
N TRP A 150 -1.92 -9.74 10.28
CA TRP A 150 -3.02 -8.83 10.55
C TRP A 150 -3.49 -8.90 12.01
N LYS A 151 -3.34 -10.06 12.67
CA LYS A 151 -3.59 -10.17 14.11
C LYS A 151 -2.62 -9.27 14.91
N LEU A 152 -1.32 -9.31 14.59
CA LEU A 152 -0.30 -8.46 15.21
C LEU A 152 -0.59 -6.97 14.99
N VAL A 153 -0.88 -6.58 13.75
CA VAL A 153 -1.23 -5.19 13.42
C VAL A 153 -2.47 -4.76 14.21
N SER A 154 -3.54 -5.56 14.19
CA SER A 154 -4.80 -5.22 14.86
C SER A 154 -4.68 -5.12 16.39
N SER A 155 -3.70 -5.82 17.01
CA SER A 155 -3.48 -5.71 18.45
C SER A 155 -2.83 -4.39 18.87
N LEU A 156 -2.17 -3.68 17.95
CA LEU A 156 -1.53 -2.39 18.20
C LEU A 156 -2.30 -1.21 17.59
N ASP A 157 -3.05 -1.47 16.51
CA ASP A 157 -3.89 -0.50 15.83
C ASP A 157 -5.26 -1.12 15.51
N PRO A 158 -6.25 -0.93 16.40
CA PRO A 158 -7.61 -1.42 16.16
C PRO A 158 -8.26 -0.84 14.89
N ASN A 159 -7.84 0.36 14.46
CA ASN A 159 -8.35 1.09 13.29
C ASN A 159 -7.52 0.84 12.02
N TYR A 160 -6.74 -0.26 11.97
CA TYR A 160 -5.79 -0.49 10.89
C TYR A 160 -6.44 -0.56 9.50
N LYS A 161 -7.73 -0.92 9.40
CA LYS A 161 -8.44 -1.00 8.11
C LYS A 161 -8.70 0.40 7.55
N GLU A 162 -9.17 1.31 8.40
CA GLU A 162 -9.37 2.71 8.10
C GLU A 162 -8.02 3.37 7.78
N ASN A 163 -7.00 3.13 8.61
CA ASN A 163 -5.66 3.66 8.40
C ASN A 163 -5.03 3.16 7.10
N LYS A 164 -5.22 1.87 6.75
CA LYS A 164 -4.78 1.33 5.46
C LYS A 164 -5.47 2.01 4.28
N LYS A 165 -6.77 2.31 4.38
CA LYS A 165 -7.52 3.02 3.34
C LYS A 165 -7.04 4.47 3.21
N LEU A 166 -6.89 5.18 4.32
CA LEU A 166 -6.39 6.56 4.34
C LEU A 166 -4.95 6.65 3.83
N LEU A 167 -4.09 5.70 4.18
CA LEU A 167 -2.71 5.64 3.69
C LEU A 167 -2.66 5.47 2.17
N LEU A 168 -3.61 4.72 1.59
CA LEU A 168 -3.77 4.63 0.13
C LEU A 168 -4.21 5.97 -0.48
N CYS A 169 -5.14 6.69 0.14
CA CYS A 169 -5.51 8.04 -0.29
C CYS A 169 -4.30 8.99 -0.27
N TYR A 170 -3.45 8.94 0.76
CA TYR A 170 -2.22 9.72 0.80
C TYR A 170 -1.22 9.31 -0.28
N SER A 171 -1.12 8.02 -0.65
CA SER A 171 -0.29 7.59 -1.77
C SER A 171 -0.75 8.22 -3.09
N ILE A 172 -2.06 8.36 -3.28
CA ILE A 172 -2.66 9.06 -4.43
C ILE A 172 -2.31 10.56 -4.36
N LYS A 173 -2.59 11.21 -3.22
CA LYS A 173 -2.32 12.65 -3.00
C LYS A 173 -0.87 13.03 -3.30
N LEU A 174 0.08 12.23 -2.80
CA LEU A 174 1.52 12.47 -2.94
C LEU A 174 2.12 11.86 -4.21
N LYS A 175 1.30 11.30 -5.11
CA LYS A 175 1.72 10.71 -6.40
C LYS A 175 2.81 9.64 -6.25
N LEU A 176 2.63 8.76 -5.25
CA LEU A 176 3.56 7.66 -4.95
C LEU A 176 3.23 6.35 -5.70
N THR A 177 2.03 6.26 -6.29
CA THR A 177 1.51 5.13 -7.09
C THR A 177 1.78 5.28 -8.57
#